data_AF-A0A1Q8CMW2-F1
#
_entry.id   AF-A0A1Q8CMW2-F1
#
_cell.length_a   1.000
_cell.length_b   1.000
_cell.length_c   1.000
_cell.angle_alpha   90.00
_cell.angle_beta   90.00
_cell.angle_gamma   90.00
#
_symmetry.space_group_name_H-M   'P 1'
#
loop_
_entity.id
_entity.type
_entity.pdbx_description
1 polymer ?
#
loop_
_entity_poly.entity_id
_entity_poly.type
_entity_poly.pdbx_seq_one_letter_code
_entity_poly.pdbx_strand_id
1 'polypeptide(L)'
;MRLAAVEGITPVPVSSVEETERALTELMIEIRGRDSAHDPGLALAARDAAELAHANGAGLVAVVGHPNADPAVLVGMVVAADSPLGPDAAEELARYLADAGGVDIREVSESRTERGYPVVLAERLLLAGSPPSGCQLQAVVIDPSGRRMAVFTLHSTTGRGWLELAGVLGRLVSSVDFEAAPAERRMRVTARPTGRRT
;
A
#
# COMPACT_ATOMS: atom_id res chain seq x y z
N MET A 1 -8.39 -9.59 -1.47
CA MET A 1 -8.28 -8.76 -0.25
C MET A 1 -9.24 -7.60 -0.40
N ARG A 2 -9.94 -7.24 0.68
CA ARG A 2 -10.66 -5.96 0.79
C ARG A 2 -10.01 -5.09 1.85
N LEU A 3 -10.17 -3.78 1.68
CA LEU A 3 -9.68 -2.73 2.57
C LEU A 3 -10.84 -1.80 2.89
N ALA A 4 -10.86 -1.25 4.10
CA ALA A 4 -11.77 -0.16 4.42
C ALA A 4 -11.34 1.12 3.71
N ALA A 5 -12.30 2.02 3.46
CA ALA A 5 -11.97 3.40 3.13
C ALA A 5 -11.41 4.08 4.40
N VAL A 6 -10.22 4.65 4.30
CA VAL A 6 -9.54 5.34 5.40
C VAL A 6 -9.37 6.79 5.02
N GLU A 7 -9.81 7.70 5.89
CA GLU A 7 -9.58 9.13 5.72
C GLU A 7 -8.07 9.43 5.62
N GLY A 8 -7.72 10.25 4.63
CA GLY A 8 -6.33 10.56 4.30
C GLY A 8 -5.70 9.62 3.27
N ILE A 9 -6.42 8.62 2.74
CA ILE A 9 -5.94 7.77 1.64
C ILE A 9 -6.78 8.03 0.39
N THR A 10 -6.13 8.53 -0.67
CA THR A 10 -6.77 8.79 -1.95
C THR A 10 -6.16 7.86 -3.01
N PRO A 11 -6.88 6.79 -3.43
CA PRO A 11 -6.41 5.89 -4.47
C PRO A 11 -6.29 6.58 -5.83
N VAL A 12 -5.30 6.16 -6.62
CA VAL A 12 -5.15 6.55 -8.03
C VAL A 12 -5.43 5.37 -8.96
N PRO A 13 -5.82 5.62 -10.22
CA PRO A 13 -5.91 4.57 -11.23
C PRO A 13 -4.57 3.87 -11.48
N VAL A 14 -4.61 2.54 -11.60
CA VAL A 14 -3.45 1.70 -11.95
C VAL A 14 -3.69 1.09 -13.33
N SER A 15 -3.56 1.92 -14.37
CA SER A 15 -3.87 1.57 -15.77
C SER A 15 -2.64 1.48 -16.66
N SER A 16 -1.73 2.46 -16.56
CA SER A 16 -0.40 2.45 -17.16
C SER A 16 0.58 3.22 -16.27
N VAL A 17 1.88 3.02 -16.45
CA VAL A 17 2.91 3.74 -15.67
C VAL A 17 2.70 5.25 -15.80
N GLU A 18 2.56 5.76 -17.02
CA GLU A 18 2.38 7.19 -17.31
C GLU A 18 1.10 7.76 -16.67
N GLU A 19 -0.02 7.06 -16.75
CA GLU A 19 -1.28 7.54 -16.15
C GLU A 19 -1.23 7.51 -14.62
N THR A 20 -0.61 6.48 -14.03
CA THR A 20 -0.44 6.37 -12.58
C THR A 20 0.52 7.44 -12.05
N GLU A 21 1.66 7.67 -12.72
CA GLU A 21 2.62 8.72 -12.38
C GLU A 21 1.96 10.11 -12.41
N ARG A 22 1.22 10.41 -13.48
CA ARG A 22 0.49 11.68 -13.61
C ARG A 22 -0.51 11.86 -12.48
N ALA A 23 -1.34 10.86 -12.20
CA ALA A 23 -2.35 10.94 -11.15
C ALA A 23 -1.74 11.11 -9.75
N LEU A 24 -0.63 10.42 -9.46
CA LEU A 24 0.13 10.61 -8.22
C LEU A 24 0.68 12.03 -8.10
N THR A 25 1.31 12.52 -9.16
CA THR A 25 1.92 13.86 -9.19
C THR A 25 0.86 14.95 -8.97
N GLU A 26 -0.26 14.88 -9.69
CA GLU A 26 -1.37 15.83 -9.58
C GLU A 26 -1.91 15.90 -8.15
N LEU A 27 -2.20 14.75 -7.53
CA LEU A 27 -2.72 14.69 -6.16
C LEU A 27 -1.71 15.18 -5.11
N MET A 28 -0.42 14.85 -5.26
CA MET A 28 0.59 15.32 -4.31
C MET A 28 0.78 16.85 -4.40
N ILE A 29 0.72 17.43 -5.61
CA ILE A 29 0.75 18.88 -5.80
C ILE A 29 -0.50 19.53 -5.19
N GLU A 30 -1.67 18.92 -5.37
CA GLU A 30 -2.92 19.41 -4.77
C GLU A 30 -2.83 19.47 -3.24
N ILE A 31 -2.31 18.41 -2.60
CA ILE A 31 -2.21 18.31 -1.14
C ILE A 31 -1.16 19.27 -0.57
N ARG A 32 0.01 19.39 -1.22
CA ARG A 32 1.12 20.22 -0.70
C ARG A 32 1.01 21.69 -1.10
N GLY A 33 0.16 22.01 -2.08
CA GLY A 33 -0.04 23.37 -2.61
C GLY A 33 0.89 23.72 -3.78
N ARG A 34 0.51 24.77 -4.52
CA ARG A 34 1.09 25.14 -5.82
C ARG A 34 2.60 25.39 -5.83
N ASP A 35 3.18 25.80 -4.70
CA ASP A 35 4.63 26.03 -4.59
C ASP A 35 5.44 24.74 -4.74
N SER A 36 4.80 23.59 -4.56
CA SER A 36 5.40 22.26 -4.67
C SER A 36 5.44 21.71 -6.10
N ALA A 37 4.81 22.38 -7.06
CA ALA A 37 4.75 21.94 -8.45
C ALA A 37 6.12 21.86 -9.14
N HIS A 38 7.14 22.50 -8.56
CA HIS A 38 8.52 22.52 -9.06
C HIS A 38 9.46 21.61 -8.26
N ASP A 39 8.95 20.78 -7.33
CA ASP A 39 9.79 19.85 -6.57
C ASP A 39 10.15 18.62 -7.43
N PRO A 40 11.41 18.48 -7.89
CA PRO A 40 11.82 17.34 -8.71
C PRO A 40 11.75 16.01 -7.93
N GLY A 41 11.84 16.03 -6.60
CA GLY A 41 11.73 14.83 -5.76
C GLY A 41 10.34 14.22 -5.78
N LEU A 42 9.30 15.04 -5.94
CA LEU A 42 7.91 14.60 -5.99
C LEU A 42 7.61 13.85 -7.30
N ALA A 43 8.04 14.40 -8.44
CA ALA A 43 7.88 13.76 -9.73
C ALA A 43 8.65 12.43 -9.81
N LEU A 44 9.89 12.40 -9.31
CA LEU A 44 10.68 11.18 -9.25
C LEU A 44 10.01 10.10 -8.38
N ALA A 45 9.53 10.47 -7.19
CA ALA A 45 8.83 9.52 -6.32
C ALA A 45 7.52 9.00 -6.92
N ALA A 46 6.78 9.84 -7.64
CA ALA A 46 5.57 9.42 -8.36
C ALA A 46 5.90 8.38 -9.44
N ARG A 47 6.97 8.64 -10.21
CA ARG A 47 7.43 7.74 -11.26
C ARG A 47 7.92 6.41 -10.70
N ASP A 48 8.81 6.44 -9.70
CA ASP A 48 9.35 5.24 -9.07
C ASP A 48 8.22 4.36 -8.49
N ALA A 49 7.23 4.99 -7.86
CA ALA A 49 6.07 4.27 -7.35
C ALA A 49 5.19 3.68 -8.46
N ALA A 50 4.98 4.39 -9.57
CA ALA A 50 4.24 3.88 -10.72
C ALA A 50 4.98 2.69 -11.37
N GLU A 51 6.29 2.82 -11.63
CA GLU A 51 7.10 1.73 -12.17
C GLU A 51 7.07 0.50 -11.25
N LEU A 52 7.26 0.69 -9.95
CA LEU A 52 7.20 -0.38 -8.95
C LEU A 52 5.81 -1.05 -8.94
N ALA A 53 4.74 -0.25 -8.96
CA ALA A 53 3.37 -0.75 -8.93
C ALA A 53 3.06 -1.62 -10.15
N HIS A 54 3.44 -1.18 -11.34
CA HIS A 54 3.19 -1.93 -12.58
C HIS A 54 4.09 -3.16 -12.70
N ALA A 55 5.37 -3.06 -12.34
CA ALA A 55 6.31 -4.19 -12.37
C ALA A 55 5.89 -5.34 -11.44
N ASN A 56 5.20 -5.01 -10.34
CA ASN A 56 4.82 -5.98 -9.30
C ASN A 56 3.31 -6.30 -9.28
N GLY A 57 2.51 -5.75 -10.20
CA GLY A 57 1.07 -6.02 -10.25
C GLY A 57 0.33 -5.52 -9.00
N ALA A 58 0.65 -4.30 -8.54
CA ALA A 58 0.02 -3.71 -7.37
C ALA A 58 -1.50 -3.62 -7.53
N GLY A 59 -2.20 -3.98 -6.44
CA GLY A 59 -3.66 -3.88 -6.36
C GLY A 59 -4.14 -2.53 -5.80
N LEU A 60 -3.22 -1.73 -5.25
CA LEU A 60 -3.47 -0.41 -4.69
C LEU A 60 -2.27 0.49 -4.98
N VAL A 61 -2.55 1.68 -5.50
CA VAL A 61 -1.64 2.83 -5.49
C VAL A 61 -2.45 4.02 -4.98
N ALA A 62 -1.90 4.78 -4.04
CA ALA A 62 -2.61 5.89 -3.41
C ALA A 62 -1.65 7.00 -2.96
N VAL A 63 -2.18 8.21 -2.84
CA VAL A 63 -1.55 9.27 -2.06
C VAL A 63 -2.10 9.26 -0.65
N VAL A 64 -1.22 9.34 0.33
CA VAL A 64 -1.53 9.44 1.76
C VAL A 64 -1.27 10.86 2.22
N GLY A 65 -2.31 11.50 2.77
CA GLY A 65 -2.26 12.87 3.28
C GLY A 65 -2.68 12.95 4.74
N HIS A 66 -2.14 13.95 5.44
CA HIS A 66 -2.54 14.33 6.78
C HIS A 66 -2.30 15.84 6.98
N PRO A 67 -3.13 16.58 7.73
CA PRO A 67 -2.96 18.03 7.91
C PRO A 67 -1.60 18.47 8.45
N ASN A 68 -0.93 17.59 9.20
CA ASN A 68 0.37 17.83 9.81
C ASN A 68 1.55 17.15 9.09
N ALA A 69 1.32 16.60 7.89
CA ALA A 69 2.33 15.86 7.14
C ALA A 69 2.44 16.36 5.70
N ASP A 70 3.60 16.13 5.09
CA ASP A 70 3.73 16.21 3.64
C ASP A 70 3.13 14.92 3.02
N PRO A 71 2.61 14.95 1.79
CA PRO A 71 2.03 13.77 1.18
C PRO A 71 3.06 12.65 0.99
N ALA A 72 2.58 11.41 1.11
CA ALA A 72 3.35 10.21 0.88
C ALA A 72 2.68 9.31 -0.17
N VAL A 73 3.45 8.45 -0.80
CA VAL A 73 2.92 7.46 -1.75
C VAL A 73 2.78 6.12 -1.06
N LEU A 74 1.63 5.48 -1.27
CA LEU A 74 1.33 4.15 -0.77
C LEU A 74 1.14 3.19 -1.95
N VAL A 75 1.88 2.08 -1.93
CA VAL A 75 1.69 0.96 -2.86
C VAL A 75 1.29 -0.27 -2.05
N GLY A 76 0.25 -0.97 -2.50
CA GLY A 76 -0.26 -2.18 -1.86
C GLY A 76 -0.42 -3.32 -2.85
N MET A 77 0.04 -4.51 -2.48
CA MET A 77 -0.02 -5.71 -3.32
C MET A 77 -0.29 -6.97 -2.52
N VAL A 78 -0.75 -8.02 -3.20
CA VAL A 78 -0.92 -9.35 -2.62
C VAL A 78 0.09 -10.30 -3.27
N VAL A 79 0.90 -10.94 -2.44
CA VAL A 79 1.91 -11.92 -2.85
C VAL A 79 1.38 -13.30 -2.52
N ALA A 80 1.27 -14.18 -3.50
CA ALA A 80 0.97 -15.58 -3.27
C ALA A 80 2.21 -16.31 -2.74
N ALA A 81 2.02 -17.23 -1.80
CA ALA A 81 3.08 -18.12 -1.34
C ALA A 81 3.01 -19.44 -2.11
N ASP A 82 4.16 -19.95 -2.55
CA ASP A 82 4.26 -21.24 -3.27
C ASP A 82 3.86 -22.43 -2.39
N SER A 83 4.06 -22.30 -1.08
CA SER A 83 3.60 -23.22 -0.04
C SER A 83 2.97 -22.44 1.12
N PRO A 84 2.05 -23.04 1.89
CA PRO A 84 1.51 -22.41 3.08
C PRO A 84 2.63 -22.04 4.06
N LEU A 85 2.67 -20.77 4.44
CA LEU A 85 3.53 -20.25 5.50
C LEU A 85 3.17 -20.90 6.84
N GLY A 86 4.19 -21.19 7.66
CA GLY A 86 4.04 -21.77 8.98
C GLY A 86 3.40 -20.81 10.00
N PRO A 87 2.99 -21.32 11.18
CA PRO A 87 2.42 -20.49 12.24
C PRO A 87 3.38 -19.40 12.75
N ASP A 88 4.69 -19.64 12.62
CA ASP A 88 5.75 -18.74 13.09
C ASP A 88 6.25 -17.78 11.98
N ALA A 89 5.55 -17.71 10.84
CA ALA A 89 6.00 -16.95 9.67
C ALA A 89 6.19 -15.44 9.94
N ALA A 90 5.41 -14.86 10.84
CA ALA A 90 5.58 -13.46 11.25
C ALA A 90 6.92 -13.26 11.99
N GLU A 91 7.21 -14.14 12.95
CA GLU A 91 8.46 -14.11 13.72
C GLU A 91 9.67 -14.38 12.81
N GLU A 92 9.57 -15.38 11.92
CA GLU A 92 10.62 -15.69 10.94
C GLU A 92 10.90 -14.52 10.01
N LEU A 93 9.86 -13.86 9.50
CA LEU A 93 9.99 -12.67 8.66
C LEU A 93 10.58 -11.50 9.45
N ALA A 94 10.15 -11.27 10.69
CA ALA A 94 10.68 -10.22 11.53
C ALA A 94 12.18 -10.42 11.81
N ARG A 95 12.60 -11.65 12.14
CA ARG A 95 14.01 -12.02 12.31
C ARG A 95 14.80 -11.83 11.02
N TYR A 96 14.27 -12.31 9.88
CA TYR A 96 14.92 -12.12 8.59
C TYR A 96 15.14 -10.64 8.26
N LEU A 97 14.14 -9.78 8.50
CA LEU A 97 14.26 -8.35 8.24
C LEU A 97 15.26 -7.68 9.19
N ALA A 98 15.27 -8.07 10.47
CA ALA A 98 16.24 -7.55 11.44
C ALA A 98 17.69 -7.95 11.08
N ASP A 99 17.90 -9.17 10.57
CA ASP A 99 19.23 -9.72 10.28
C ASP A 99 19.75 -9.34 8.88
N ALA A 100 18.88 -9.38 7.86
CA ALA A 100 19.24 -9.28 6.45
C ALA A 100 18.69 -8.01 5.75
N GLY A 101 17.86 -7.23 6.43
CA GLY A 101 17.09 -6.16 5.79
C GLY A 101 17.88 -4.91 5.38
N GLY A 102 19.17 -4.84 5.74
CA GLY A 102 20.08 -3.75 5.39
C GLY A 102 20.31 -2.76 6.54
N VAL A 103 21.35 -1.94 6.41
CA VAL A 103 21.72 -0.91 7.41
C VAL A 103 20.71 0.23 7.52
N ASP A 104 19.75 0.29 6.61
CA ASP A 104 18.72 1.30 6.50
C ASP A 104 17.42 0.93 7.23
N ILE A 105 17.24 -0.34 7.63
CA ILE A 105 16.17 -0.71 8.56
C ILE A 105 16.53 -0.20 9.95
N ARG A 106 15.66 0.65 10.48
CA ARG A 106 15.77 1.20 11.83
C ARG A 106 15.07 0.33 12.85
N GLU A 107 13.88 -0.15 12.51
CA GLU A 107 13.00 -0.85 13.44
C GLU A 107 12.20 -1.92 12.71
N VAL A 108 12.07 -3.07 13.36
CA VAL A 108 11.14 -4.14 12.98
C VAL A 108 10.25 -4.40 14.18
N SER A 109 8.93 -4.42 13.98
CA SER A 109 7.97 -4.71 15.03
C SER A 109 6.86 -5.62 14.53
N GLU A 110 6.21 -6.29 15.48
CA GLU A 110 5.08 -7.17 15.22
C GLU A 110 3.81 -6.60 15.82
N SER A 111 2.70 -6.78 15.11
CA SER A 111 1.37 -6.41 15.60
C SER A 111 0.31 -7.33 15.00
N ARG A 112 -0.98 -6.98 15.18
CA ARG A 112 -2.11 -7.72 14.64
C ARG A 112 -3.14 -6.76 14.05
N THR A 113 -3.83 -7.20 13.00
CA THR A 113 -5.01 -6.52 12.49
C THR A 113 -6.20 -6.65 13.46
N GLU A 114 -7.29 -5.92 13.23
CA GLU A 114 -8.55 -6.09 13.97
C GLU A 114 -9.10 -7.52 13.91
N ARG A 115 -8.79 -8.25 12.83
CA ARG A 115 -9.17 -9.67 12.65
C ARG A 115 -8.18 -10.65 13.27
N GLY A 116 -7.14 -10.14 13.94
CA GLY A 116 -6.12 -10.94 14.59
C GLY A 116 -5.04 -11.49 13.64
N TYR A 117 -5.00 -11.04 12.39
CA TYR A 117 -4.00 -11.49 11.42
C TYR A 117 -2.62 -10.97 11.81
N PRO A 118 -1.55 -11.78 11.73
CA PRO A 118 -0.21 -11.32 12.04
C PRO A 118 0.24 -10.20 11.09
N VAL A 119 0.90 -9.18 11.64
CA VAL A 119 1.48 -8.06 10.89
C VAL A 119 2.94 -7.89 11.29
N VAL A 120 3.82 -7.83 10.30
CA VAL A 120 5.22 -7.40 10.48
C VAL A 120 5.39 -6.01 9.88
N LEU A 121 5.93 -5.09 10.66
CA LEU A 121 6.22 -3.72 10.28
C LEU A 121 7.74 -3.53 10.22
N ALA A 122 8.23 -2.94 9.14
CA ALA A 122 9.63 -2.56 9.01
C ALA A 122 9.75 -1.09 8.61
N GLU A 123 10.40 -0.30 9.45
CA GLU A 123 10.67 1.10 9.22
C GLU A 123 12.10 1.30 8.69
N ARG A 124 12.22 2.04 7.58
CA ARG A 124 13.48 2.42 6.96
C ARG A 124 13.65 3.93 6.99
N LEU A 125 14.83 4.38 7.43
CA LEU A 125 15.25 5.78 7.30
C LEU A 125 16.27 5.91 6.18
N LEU A 126 15.89 6.61 5.13
CA LEU A 126 16.73 6.81 3.96
C LEU A 126 17.50 8.12 4.14
N LEU A 127 18.77 7.99 4.50
CA LEU A 127 19.63 9.11 4.91
C LEU A 127 19.74 10.21 3.84
N ALA A 128 19.78 11.46 4.30
CA ALA A 128 19.95 12.62 3.43
C ALA A 128 21.28 12.55 2.67
N GLY A 129 21.23 12.69 1.34
CA GLY A 129 22.41 12.72 0.46
C GLY A 129 22.58 11.52 -0.48
N SER A 130 21.71 10.51 -0.40
CA SER A 130 21.62 9.44 -1.39
C SER A 130 20.14 9.23 -1.77
N PRO A 131 19.73 9.49 -3.02
CA PRO A 131 18.36 9.24 -3.45
C PRO A 131 18.05 7.74 -3.51
N PRO A 132 16.81 7.32 -3.17
CA PRO A 132 15.74 8.15 -2.59
C PRO A 132 16.03 8.47 -1.12
N SER A 133 15.81 9.73 -0.71
CA SER A 133 15.86 10.18 0.69
C SER A 133 14.46 10.22 1.30
N GLY A 134 14.32 10.03 2.61
CA GLY A 134 13.02 10.11 3.28
C GLY A 134 12.79 8.99 4.30
N CYS A 135 11.53 8.62 4.49
CA CYS A 135 11.09 7.56 5.40
C CYS A 135 10.21 6.56 4.66
N GLN A 136 10.42 5.28 4.91
CA GLN A 136 9.60 4.21 4.36
C GLN A 136 9.11 3.29 5.47
N LEU A 137 7.85 2.86 5.38
CA LEU A 137 7.23 1.89 6.27
C LEU A 137 6.66 0.79 5.39
N GLN A 138 7.15 -0.42 5.61
CA GLN A 138 6.59 -1.61 4.99
C GLN A 138 5.76 -2.38 6.02
N ALA A 139 4.51 -2.66 5.69
CA ALA A 139 3.62 -3.52 6.49
C ALA A 139 3.32 -4.80 5.71
N VAL A 140 3.56 -5.95 6.33
CA VAL A 140 3.26 -7.26 5.77
C VAL A 140 2.20 -7.93 6.62
N VAL A 141 1.01 -8.11 6.07
CA VAL A 141 -0.09 -8.84 6.71
C VAL A 141 -0.12 -10.27 6.18
N ILE A 142 -0.05 -11.24 7.07
CA ILE A 142 -0.02 -12.66 6.71
C ILE A 142 -1.43 -13.22 6.74
N ASP A 143 -1.87 -13.86 5.64
CA ASP A 143 -3.15 -14.57 5.59
C ASP A 143 -3.10 -15.74 6.60
N PRO A 144 -4.11 -15.92 7.47
CA PRO A 144 -4.15 -17.04 8.42
C PRO A 144 -4.03 -18.42 7.80
N SER A 145 -4.40 -18.58 6.52
CA SER A 145 -4.21 -19.83 5.78
C SER A 145 -2.77 -20.07 5.34
N GLY A 146 -1.88 -19.08 5.51
CA GLY A 146 -0.49 -19.09 5.09
C GLY A 146 -0.29 -18.99 3.57
N ARG A 147 -1.35 -18.88 2.77
CA ARG A 147 -1.25 -19.01 1.30
C ARG A 147 -0.86 -17.73 0.57
N ARG A 148 -0.89 -16.59 1.25
CA ARG A 148 -0.58 -15.28 0.67
C ARG A 148 -0.28 -14.27 1.77
N MET A 149 0.29 -13.15 1.35
CA MET A 149 0.55 -11.98 2.19
C MET A 149 0.06 -10.72 1.47
N ALA A 150 -0.35 -9.72 2.23
CA ALA A 150 -0.54 -8.37 1.72
C ALA A 150 0.66 -7.52 2.13
N VAL A 151 1.31 -6.87 1.17
CA VAL A 151 2.46 -6.00 1.40
C VAL A 151 2.05 -4.58 1.07
N PHE A 152 2.26 -3.67 2.01
CA PHE A 152 2.04 -2.24 1.86
C PHE A 152 3.35 -1.52 2.06
N THR A 153 3.69 -0.63 1.14
CA THR A 153 4.87 0.22 1.23
C THR A 153 4.42 1.67 1.18
N LEU A 154 4.61 2.38 2.29
CA LEU A 154 4.40 3.81 2.40
C LEU A 154 5.76 4.51 2.31
N HIS A 155 5.89 5.47 1.40
CA HIS A 155 7.10 6.25 1.19
C HIS A 155 6.81 7.74 1.31
N SER A 156 7.43 8.40 2.29
CA SER A 156 7.45 9.85 2.45
C SER A 156 8.81 10.40 2.04
N THR A 157 8.85 11.29 1.06
CA THR A 157 10.09 11.86 0.51
C THR A 157 10.76 12.85 1.45
N THR A 158 10.02 13.46 2.39
CA THR A 158 10.55 14.47 3.32
C THR A 158 10.64 13.98 4.76
N GLY A 159 9.88 12.93 5.12
CA GLY A 159 9.74 12.46 6.50
C GLY A 159 8.95 13.41 7.41
N ARG A 160 8.46 14.54 6.91
CA ARG A 160 7.67 15.49 7.70
C ARG A 160 6.28 14.91 7.99
N GLY A 161 5.93 14.82 9.28
CA GLY A 161 4.68 14.23 9.75
C GLY A 161 4.63 12.70 9.59
N TRP A 162 5.80 12.06 9.66
CA TRP A 162 5.94 10.62 9.43
C TRP A 162 5.07 9.76 10.34
N LEU A 163 5.01 10.09 11.63
CA LEU A 163 4.21 9.34 12.61
C LEU A 163 2.71 9.40 12.28
N GLU A 164 2.23 10.54 11.81
CA GLU A 164 0.85 10.73 11.39
C GLU A 164 0.53 9.86 10.16
N LEU A 165 1.41 9.84 9.16
CA LEU A 165 1.27 9.02 7.96
C LEU A 165 1.33 7.52 8.30
N ALA A 166 2.24 7.11 9.18
CA ALA A 166 2.33 5.74 9.69
C ALA A 166 1.04 5.34 10.42
N GLY A 167 0.45 6.26 11.19
CA GLY A 167 -0.85 6.05 11.83
C GLY A 167 -2.00 5.89 10.82
N VAL A 168 -1.98 6.62 9.70
CA VAL A 168 -2.95 6.44 8.59
C VAL A 168 -2.79 5.05 7.97
N LEU A 169 -1.56 4.62 7.68
CA LEU A 169 -1.30 3.26 7.18
C LEU A 169 -1.74 2.19 8.18
N GLY A 170 -1.47 2.37 9.47
CA GLY A 170 -1.88 1.44 10.52
C GLY A 170 -3.39 1.18 10.52
N ARG A 171 -4.22 2.22 10.32
CA ARG A 171 -5.68 2.07 10.19
C ARG A 171 -6.06 1.26 8.94
N LEU A 172 -5.40 1.48 7.82
CA LEU A 172 -5.65 0.71 6.60
C LEU A 172 -5.27 -0.77 6.79
N VAL A 173 -4.07 -1.02 7.32
CA VAL A 173 -3.54 -2.36 7.59
C VAL A 173 -4.44 -3.12 8.57
N SER A 174 -4.94 -2.45 9.62
CA SER A 174 -5.88 -3.02 10.58
C SER A 174 -7.16 -3.54 9.92
N SER A 175 -7.58 -2.93 8.81
CA SER A 175 -8.82 -3.28 8.08
C SER A 175 -8.69 -4.44 7.09
N VAL A 176 -7.48 -5.00 6.91
CA VAL A 176 -7.22 -6.04 5.90
C VAL A 176 -8.13 -7.26 6.09
N ASP A 177 -8.82 -7.62 5.02
CA ASP A 177 -9.69 -8.80 4.95
C ASP A 177 -9.31 -9.68 3.75
N PHE A 178 -8.85 -10.90 4.03
CA PHE A 178 -8.49 -11.90 3.03
C PHE A 178 -9.68 -12.76 2.57
N GLU A 179 -10.69 -12.93 3.43
CA GLU A 179 -11.82 -13.85 3.19
C GLU A 179 -12.88 -13.25 2.27
N ALA A 180 -12.88 -11.94 2.12
CA ALA A 180 -13.82 -11.26 1.26
C ALA A 180 -13.52 -11.53 -0.24
N ALA A 181 -14.22 -12.50 -0.82
CA ALA A 181 -14.21 -12.80 -2.26
C ALA A 181 -14.57 -11.56 -3.11
N PRO A 182 -14.17 -11.47 -4.40
CA PRO A 182 -14.65 -10.41 -5.28
C PRO A 182 -16.18 -10.48 -5.34
N ALA A 183 -16.86 -9.35 -5.26
CA ALA A 183 -18.29 -9.31 -5.54
C ALA A 183 -18.48 -9.72 -7.00
N GLU A 184 -18.89 -10.96 -7.25
CA GLU A 184 -19.36 -11.36 -8.57
C GLU A 184 -20.49 -10.40 -8.97
N ARG A 185 -20.25 -9.66 -10.04
CA ARG A 185 -21.24 -8.87 -10.74
C ARG A 185 -22.27 -9.85 -11.33
N ARG A 186 -23.17 -10.36 -10.49
CA ARG A 186 -24.34 -11.15 -10.91
C ARG A 186 -25.30 -10.20 -11.63
N MET A 187 -24.99 -9.96 -12.89
CA MET A 187 -25.95 -9.48 -13.87
C MET A 187 -27.00 -10.59 -14.02
N ARG A 188 -28.04 -10.54 -13.17
CA ARG A 188 -29.29 -11.26 -13.43
C ARG A 188 -29.85 -10.66 -14.71
N VAL A 189 -29.52 -11.26 -15.85
CA VAL A 189 -30.35 -11.14 -17.06
C VAL A 189 -31.67 -11.80 -16.69
N THR A 190 -32.65 -10.99 -16.31
CA THR A 190 -34.04 -11.43 -16.24
C THR A 190 -34.47 -11.78 -17.66
N ALA A 191 -34.40 -13.06 -18.02
CA ALA A 191 -35.04 -13.57 -19.21
C ALA A 191 -36.54 -13.27 -19.12
N ARG A 192 -37.03 -12.45 -20.06
CA ARG A 192 -38.45 -12.10 -20.21
C ARG A 192 -39.21 -13.36 -20.65
N PRO A 193 -40.40 -13.66 -20.09
CA PRO A 193 -41.17 -14.82 -20.51
C PRO A 193 -41.66 -14.66 -21.95
N THR A 194 -41.57 -15.74 -22.70
CA THR A 194 -42.08 -15.94 -24.06
C THR A 194 -43.57 -15.61 -24.16
N GLY A 195 -43.89 -14.53 -24.88
CA GLY A 195 -45.24 -14.24 -25.36
C GLY A 195 -45.47 -14.86 -26.73
N ARG A 196 -45.99 -16.09 -26.76
CA ARG A 196 -46.54 -16.73 -27.96
C ARG A 196 -47.91 -16.10 -28.25
N ARG A 197 -48.10 -15.48 -29.41
CA ARG A 197 -49.44 -15.15 -29.93
C ARG A 197 -49.55 -15.59 -31.39
N THR A 198 -50.51 -16.50 -31.56
CA THR A 198 -51.33 -16.84 -32.73
C THR A 198 -50.62 -17.13 -34.04
#